data_AF-A0A7S1JBL5-F1
#
_entry.id   AF-A0A7S1JBL5-F1
#
_cell.length_a   1.000
_cell.length_b   1.000
_cell.length_c   1.000
_cell.angle_alpha   90.00
_cell.angle_beta   90.00
_cell.angle_gamma   90.00
#
_symmetry.space_group_name_H-M   'P 1'
#
loop_
_entity.id
_entity.type
_entity.pdbx_description
1 polymer ?
#
loop_
_entity_poly.entity_id
_entity_poly.type
_entity_poly.pdbx_seq_one_letter_code
_entity_poly.pdbx_strand_id
1 'polypeptide(L)'
;YLMALLAGTFATVTGGNVKTVFTNCNLPEARGTVFGIFCIMDDVGKGFGPFLAAWMISSYGRRGAFTKCTWLWAVCAVLLLAMALTLEKDEKRMQTRLAKLVEL
;
A
#
# COMPACT_ATOMS: atom_id res chain seq x y z
N TYR A 1 -0.88 23.96 9.13
CA TYR A 1 -1.95 23.64 8.16
C TYR A 1 -1.42 23.15 6.82
N LEU A 2 -0.47 23.84 6.18
CA LEU A 2 0.10 23.40 4.89
C LEU A 2 0.65 21.96 4.91
N MET A 3 1.42 21.59 5.94
CA MET A 3 1.95 20.22 6.07
C MET A 3 0.87 19.15 6.20
N ALA A 4 -0.23 19.46 6.91
CA ALA A 4 -1.36 18.53 7.06
C ALA A 4 -2.14 18.38 5.75
N LEU A 5 -2.30 19.47 5.00
CA LEU A 5 -2.91 19.46 3.67
C LEU A 5 -2.10 18.57 2.72
N LEU A 6 -0.79 18.83 2.61
CA LEU A 6 0.11 18.05 1.75
C LEU A 6 0.09 16.58 2.16
N ALA A 7 0.32 16.28 3.45
CA ALA A 7 0.31 14.91 3.94
C ALA A 7 -1.01 14.17 3.65
N GLY A 8 -2.16 14.84 3.85
CA GLY A 8 -3.47 14.28 3.51
C GLY A 8 -3.61 13.99 2.02
N THR A 9 -3.22 14.92 1.14
CA THR A 9 -3.31 14.74 -0.31
C THR A 9 -2.40 13.63 -0.83
N PHE A 10 -1.17 13.49 -0.32
CA PHE A 10 -0.27 12.42 -0.75
C PHE A 10 -0.70 11.05 -0.19
N ALA A 11 -1.21 11.01 1.05
CA ALA A 11 -1.66 9.76 1.65
C ALA A 11 -2.82 9.11 0.87
N THR A 12 -3.76 9.91 0.35
CA THR A 12 -4.94 9.38 -0.36
C THR A 12 -4.63 8.79 -1.74
N VAL A 13 -3.59 9.28 -2.43
CA VAL A 13 -3.19 8.81 -3.76
C VAL A 13 -2.81 7.32 -3.75
N THR A 14 -2.21 6.84 -2.66
CA THR A 14 -1.77 5.45 -2.52
C THR A 14 -2.94 4.46 -2.67
N GLY A 15 -4.09 4.76 -2.06
CA GLY A 15 -5.24 3.86 -2.03
C GLY A 15 -5.85 3.59 -3.42
N GLY A 16 -5.84 4.58 -4.30
CA GLY A 16 -6.25 4.43 -5.70
C GLY A 16 -5.21 3.64 -6.51
N ASN A 17 -3.94 4.01 -6.38
CA ASN A 17 -2.86 3.44 -7.19
C ASN A 17 -2.66 1.94 -6.94
N VAL A 18 -2.76 1.48 -5.69
CA VAL A 18 -2.58 0.05 -5.36
C VAL A 18 -3.60 -0.84 -6.09
N LYS A 19 -4.85 -0.39 -6.22
CA LYS A 19 -5.89 -1.14 -6.95
C LYS A 19 -5.57 -1.25 -8.44
N THR A 20 -5.06 -0.17 -9.03
CA THR A 20 -4.61 -0.13 -10.41
C THR A 20 -3.44 -1.07 -10.65
N VAL A 21 -2.46 -1.10 -9.74
CA VAL A 21 -1.33 -2.04 -9.80
C VAL A 21 -1.83 -3.48 -9.79
N PHE A 22 -2.74 -3.83 -8.88
CA PHE A 22 -3.25 -5.21 -8.82
C PHE A 22 -3.98 -5.64 -10.08
N THR A 23 -4.67 -4.72 -10.74
CA THR A 23 -5.39 -5.03 -11.97
C THR A 23 -4.42 -5.20 -13.15
N ASN A 24 -3.41 -4.33 -13.28
CA ASN A 24 -2.50 -4.37 -14.44
C ASN A 24 -1.39 -5.42 -14.30
N CYS A 25 -0.96 -5.74 -13.07
CA CYS A 25 0.18 -6.61 -12.81
C CYS A 25 -0.19 -8.04 -12.39
N ASN A 26 -1.49 -8.41 -12.36
CA ASN A 26 -1.92 -9.77 -12.04
C ASN A 26 -2.83 -10.38 -13.09
N LEU A 27 -2.77 -11.72 -13.18
CA LEU A 27 -3.62 -12.54 -14.03
C LEU A 27 -5.10 -12.36 -13.65
N PRO A 28 -6.03 -12.35 -14.63
CA PRO A 28 -7.47 -12.19 -14.39
C PRO A 28 -8.02 -13.14 -13.31
N GLU A 29 -7.56 -14.39 -13.30
CA GLU A 29 -8.00 -15.44 -12.39
C GLU A 29 -7.51 -15.21 -10.95
N ALA A 30 -6.35 -14.55 -10.79
CA ALA A 30 -5.71 -14.33 -9.49
C ALA A 30 -6.07 -12.96 -8.85
N ARG A 31 -6.63 -12.01 -9.63
CA ARG A 31 -6.96 -10.66 -9.14
C ARG A 31 -7.86 -10.67 -7.90
N GLY A 32 -8.85 -11.57 -7.86
CA GLY A 32 -9.77 -11.71 -6.73
C GLY A 32 -9.05 -12.11 -5.44
N THR A 33 -8.13 -13.07 -5.53
CA THR A 33 -7.32 -13.52 -4.38
C THR A 33 -6.40 -12.41 -3.87
N VAL A 34 -5.71 -11.71 -4.77
CA VAL A 34 -4.82 -10.59 -4.41
C VAL A 34 -5.61 -9.48 -3.71
N PHE A 35 -6.78 -9.13 -4.24
CA PHE A 35 -7.65 -8.13 -3.63
C PHE A 35 -8.19 -8.58 -2.26
N GLY A 36 -8.53 -9.87 -2.11
CA GLY A 36 -8.93 -10.44 -0.83
C GLY A 36 -7.85 -10.33 0.24
N ILE A 37 -6.60 -10.67 -0.10
CA ILE A 37 -5.45 -10.52 0.81
C ILE A 37 -5.27 -9.04 1.18
N PHE A 38 -5.36 -8.14 0.20
CA PHE A 38 -5.28 -6.71 0.45
C PHE A 38 -6.36 -6.22 1.43
N CYS A 39 -7.61 -6.61 1.25
CA CYS A 39 -8.70 -6.23 2.17
C CYS A 39 -8.45 -6.73 3.59
N ILE A 40 -8.00 -7.98 3.76
CA ILE A 40 -7.66 -8.53 5.08
C ILE A 40 -6.55 -7.68 5.73
N MET A 41 -5.50 -7.35 5.00
CA MET A 41 -4.40 -6.53 5.53
C MET A 41 -4.86 -5.10 5.86
N ASP A 42 -5.73 -4.50 5.04
CA ASP A 42 -6.30 -3.18 5.27
C ASP A 42 -7.19 -3.15 6.53
N ASP A 43 -8.03 -4.18 6.72
CA ASP A 43 -8.88 -4.31 7.91
C ASP A 43 -8.05 -4.58 9.16
N VAL A 44 -6.98 -5.39 9.06
CA VAL A 44 -6.00 -5.55 10.14
C VAL A 44 -5.37 -4.21 10.48
N GLY A 45 -4.99 -3.38 9.50
CA GLY A 45 -4.45 -2.05 9.72
C GLY A 45 -5.43 -1.14 10.48
N LYS A 46 -6.70 -1.14 10.09
CA LYS A 46 -7.76 -0.35 10.74
C LYS A 46 -8.06 -0.80 12.16
N GLY A 47 -8.04 -2.11 12.42
CA GLY A 47 -8.28 -2.67 13.74
C GLY A 47 -7.07 -2.59 14.68
N PHE A 48 -5.89 -2.94 14.18
CA PHE A 48 -4.65 -2.96 14.96
C PHE A 48 -4.04 -1.58 15.18
N GLY A 49 -4.26 -0.64 14.26
CA GLY A 49 -3.72 0.73 14.32
C GLY A 49 -4.05 1.47 15.63
N PRO A 50 -5.33 1.58 16.04
CA PRO A 50 -5.71 2.24 17.28
C PRO A 50 -5.12 1.57 18.53
N PHE A 51 -5.08 0.24 18.55
CA PHE A 51 -4.47 -0.53 19.64
C PHE A 51 -2.98 -0.22 19.76
N LEU A 52 -2.22 -0.28 18.66
CA LEU A 52 -0.79 0.02 18.63
C LEU A 52 -0.52 1.47 19.04
N ALA A 53 -1.34 2.42 18.55
CA ALA A 53 -1.22 3.82 18.91
C ALA A 53 -1.46 4.05 20.41
N ALA A 54 -2.51 3.45 20.99
CA ALA A 54 -2.80 3.55 22.42
C ALA A 54 -1.65 2.98 23.28
N TRP A 55 -1.13 1.80 22.90
CA TRP A 55 0.01 1.19 23.56
C TRP A 55 1.29 2.07 23.49
N MET A 56 1.58 2.65 22.32
CA MET A 56 2.71 3.57 22.16
C MET A 56 2.54 4.87 22.96
N ILE A 57 1.32 5.41 23.05
CA ILE A 57 1.05 6.62 23.84
C ILE A 57 1.25 6.34 25.33
N SER A 58 0.81 5.18 25.82
CA SER A 58 1.01 4.76 27.22
C SER A 58 2.49 4.57 27.56
N SER A 59 3.28 4.04 26.63
CA SER A 59 4.70 3.72 26.87
C SER A 59 5.65 4.91 26.68
N TYR A 60 5.38 5.80 25.71
CA TYR A 60 6.33 6.84 25.28
C TYR A 60 5.77 8.27 25.35
N GLY A 61 4.53 8.43 25.84
CA GLY A 61 3.79 9.66 25.77
C GLY A 61 3.35 10.02 24.34
N ARG A 62 2.45 11.00 24.24
CA ARG A 62 1.81 11.39 22.99
C ARG A 62 2.80 11.78 21.89
N ARG A 63 3.78 12.65 22.19
CA ARG A 63 4.75 13.14 21.20
C ARG A 63 5.64 12.01 20.69
N GLY A 64 6.14 11.16 21.59
CA GLY A 64 7.00 10.03 21.24
C GLY A 64 6.28 8.97 20.39
N ALA A 65 5.00 8.73 20.67
CA ALA A 65 4.17 7.82 19.88
C ALA A 65 4.00 8.31 18.43
N PHE A 66 3.56 9.55 18.23
CA PHE A 66 3.34 10.08 16.88
C PHE A 66 4.61 10.15 16.05
N THR A 67 5.74 10.55 16.63
CA THR A 67 7.03 10.55 15.91
C THR A 67 7.40 9.14 15.44
N LYS A 68 7.20 8.11 16.27
CA LYS A 68 7.47 6.72 15.88
C LYS A 68 6.50 6.20 14.82
N CYS A 69 5.21 6.54 14.91
CA CYS A 69 4.24 6.21 13.87
C CYS A 69 4.62 6.83 12.52
N THR A 70 5.14 8.06 12.51
CA THR A 70 5.64 8.71 11.29
C THR A 70 6.83 7.95 10.68
N TRP A 71 7.74 7.40 11.49
CA TRP A 71 8.84 6.55 10.99
C TRP A 71 8.34 5.26 10.34
N LEU A 72 7.35 4.60 10.93
CA LEU A 72 6.68 3.44 10.31
C LEU A 72 6.07 3.80 8.94
N TRP A 73 5.44 4.97 8.83
CA TRP A 73 4.93 5.45 7.55
C TRP A 73 6.05 5.72 6.53
N ALA A 74 7.19 6.28 6.96
CA ALA A 74 8.34 6.52 6.09
C ALA A 74 8.91 5.21 5.51
N VAL A 75 8.97 4.13 6.31
CA VAL A 75 9.38 2.81 5.80
C VAL A 75 8.42 2.32 4.71
N CYS A 76 7.11 2.48 4.90
CA CYS A 76 6.12 2.14 3.87
C CYS A 76 6.33 2.96 2.59
N ALA A 77 6.60 4.26 2.70
CA ALA A 77 6.88 5.11 1.55
C ALA A 77 8.10 4.62 0.75
N VAL A 78 9.17 4.18 1.42
CA VAL A 78 10.35 3.61 0.74
C VAL A 78 10.01 2.33 -0.02
N LEU A 79 9.21 1.43 0.57
CA LEU A 79 8.78 0.21 -0.10
C LEU A 79 7.92 0.50 -1.34
N LEU A 80 7.02 1.48 -1.25
CA LEU A 80 6.20 1.92 -2.40
C LEU A 80 7.06 2.53 -3.50
N LEU A 81 8.08 3.33 -3.15
CA LEU A 81 9.02 3.87 -4.11
C LEU A 81 9.84 2.77 -4.80
N ALA A 82 10.29 1.76 -4.05
CA ALA A 82 10.98 0.61 -4.62
C ALA A 82 10.09 -0.17 -5.60
N MET A 83 8.81 -0.36 -5.27
CA MET A 83 7.81 -0.99 -6.16
C MET A 83 7.59 -0.17 -7.44
N ALA A 84 7.57 1.17 -7.35
CA ALA A 84 7.40 2.02 -8.52
C ALA A 84 8.50 1.81 -9.58
N LEU A 85 9.71 1.42 -9.18
CA LEU A 85 10.82 1.14 -10.10
C LEU A 85 10.64 -0.17 -10.89
N THR A 86 9.84 -1.12 -10.40
CA THR A 86 9.61 -2.41 -11.07
C THR A 86 8.27 -2.48 -11.79
N LEU A 87 7.36 -1.54 -11.49
CA LEU A 87 5.97 -1.59 -11.95
C LEU A 87 5.82 -1.70 -13.48
N GLU A 88 6.54 -0.90 -14.26
CA GLU A 88 6.47 -0.95 -15.73
C GLU A 88 6.93 -2.30 -16.29
N LYS A 89 7.92 -2.93 -15.65
CA LYS A 89 8.44 -4.23 -16.07
C LYS A 89 7.42 -5.34 -15.78
N ASP A 90 6.77 -5.26 -14.62
CA ASP A 90 5.75 -6.22 -14.21
C ASP A 90 4.51 -6.14 -15.10
N GLU A 91 4.07 -4.93 -15.46
CA GLU A 91 2.96 -4.72 -16.39
C GLU A 91 3.27 -5.28 -17.80
N LYS A 92 4.44 -4.97 -18.36
CA LYS A 92 4.85 -5.50 -19.69
C LYS A 92 4.95 -7.03 -19.68
N ARG A 93 5.46 -7.61 -18.59
CA ARG A 93 5.53 -9.06 -18.41
C ARG A 93 4.15 -9.68 -18.41
N MET A 94 3.17 -9.01 -17.78
CA MET A 94 1.78 -9.45 -17.77
C MET A 94 1.11 -9.36 -19.13
N GLN A 95 1.27 -8.24 -19.85
CA GLN A 95 0.74 -8.09 -21.20
C GLN A 95 1.32 -9.15 -22.16
N THR A 96 2.62 -9.42 -22.06
CA THR A 96 3.28 -10.46 -22.87
C THR A 96 2.74 -11.86 -22.55
N ARG A 97 2.45 -12.16 -21.28
CA ARG A 97 1.83 -13.43 -20.88
C ARG A 97 0.42 -13.56 -21.45
N LEU A 98 -0.38 -12.50 -21.39
CA LEU A 98 -1.73 -12.50 -21.94
C LEU A 98 -1.73 -12.67 -23.46
N ALA A 99 -0.84 -11.99 -24.19
CA ALA A 99 -0.72 -12.15 -25.65
C ALA A 99 -0.45 -13.61 -26.04
N LYS A 100 0.47 -14.28 -25.35
CA LYS A 100 0.78 -15.71 -25.58
C LYS A 100 -0.39 -16.65 -25.29
N LEU A 101 -1.29 -16.29 -24.37
CA LEU A 101 -2.48 -17.10 -24.07
C LEU A 101 -3.59 -16.94 -25.11
N VAL A 102 -3.61 -15.83 -25.85
CA VAL A 102 -4.60 -15.56 -26.90
C VAL A 102 -4.18 -16.16 -28.25
N GLU A 103 -2.88 -16.32 -28.49
CA GLU A 103 -2.33 -16.94 -29.71
C GLU A 103 -2.37 -18.48 -29.72
N LEU A 104 -2.77 -19.12 -28.61
CA LEU A 104 -2.96 -20.57 -28.47
C LEU A 104 -4.43 -20.96 -28.61
#